data_AF-A0A136IUE6-F1
#
_entry.id   AF-A0A136IUE6-F1
#
_cell.length_a   1.000
_cell.length_b   1.000
_cell.length_c   1.000
_cell.angle_alpha   90.00
_cell.angle_beta   90.00
_cell.angle_gamma   90.00
#
_symmetry.space_group_name_H-M   'P 1'
#
loop_
_entity.id
_entity.type
_entity.pdbx_description
1 polymer ?
#
loop_
_entity_poly.entity_id
_entity_poly.type
_entity_poly.pdbx_seq_one_letter_code
_entity_poly.pdbx_strand_id
1 'polypeptide(L)'
;MDPELCNFPYSPLGPQKDAFRLLTLKKGADMRLEAEIRHTTIQQAHDSYEAVSYTWGNAKAQDVLHIGDLQLGITCNLSLVLRDLRLP
;
A
#
# COMPACT_ATOMS: atom_id res chain seq x y z
N MET A 1 -5.43 15.51 14.29
CA MET A 1 -5.50 14.77 13.02
C MET A 1 -5.21 15.78 11.94
N ASP A 2 -4.25 15.52 11.08
CA ASP A 2 -4.02 16.40 9.92
C ASP A 2 -5.27 16.33 9.02
N PRO A 3 -5.88 17.47 8.67
CA PRO A 3 -7.17 17.52 7.99
C PRO A 3 -7.13 17.09 6.51
N GLU A 4 -5.98 16.70 5.96
CA GLU A 4 -5.79 16.41 4.52
C GLU A 4 -5.63 14.92 4.17
N LEU A 5 -5.78 14.01 5.12
CA LEU A 5 -5.78 12.57 4.82
C LEU A 5 -7.12 12.15 4.24
N CYS A 6 -7.11 11.73 2.97
CA CYS A 6 -8.30 11.23 2.29
C CYS A 6 -8.47 9.72 2.51
N ASN A 7 -9.72 9.25 2.49
CA ASN A 7 -9.97 7.82 2.33
C ASN A 7 -9.64 7.41 0.90
N PHE A 8 -8.96 6.28 0.72
CA PHE A 8 -8.82 5.69 -0.60
C PHE A 8 -10.21 5.29 -1.10
N PRO A 9 -10.65 5.76 -2.28
CA PRO A 9 -12.00 5.48 -2.75
C PRO A 9 -12.16 3.98 -2.96
N TYR A 10 -13.13 3.40 -2.28
CA TYR A 10 -13.45 1.99 -2.48
C TYR A 10 -14.01 1.79 -3.89
N SER A 11 -13.39 0.90 -4.64
CA SER A 11 -13.95 0.32 -5.87
C SER A 11 -14.18 -1.18 -5.67
N PRO A 12 -15.21 -1.80 -6.27
CA PRO A 12 -15.28 -3.26 -6.30
C PRO A 12 -14.12 -3.85 -7.11
N LEU A 13 -13.65 -5.05 -6.74
CA LEU A 13 -12.77 -5.82 -7.61
C LEU A 13 -13.55 -6.26 -8.86
N GLY A 14 -12.85 -6.43 -9.98
CA GLY A 14 -13.46 -6.88 -11.23
C GLY A 14 -14.04 -8.30 -11.11
N PRO A 15 -14.88 -8.73 -12.07
CA PRO A 15 -15.55 -10.03 -12.03
C PRO A 15 -14.60 -11.23 -12.23
N GLN A 16 -13.32 -10.99 -12.49
CA GLN A 16 -12.34 -12.05 -12.68
C GLN A 16 -12.15 -12.87 -11.39
N LYS A 17 -12.02 -14.18 -11.55
CA LYS A 17 -11.64 -15.08 -10.47
C LYS A 17 -10.26 -14.68 -9.93
N ASP A 18 -10.08 -14.78 -8.61
CA ASP A 18 -8.80 -14.54 -7.93
C ASP A 18 -8.23 -13.12 -8.16
N ALA A 19 -9.11 -12.13 -8.34
CA ALA A 19 -8.74 -10.74 -8.47
C ALA A 19 -8.33 -10.14 -7.11
N PHE A 20 -7.34 -9.26 -7.11
CA PHE A 20 -6.90 -8.50 -5.95
C PHE A 20 -6.22 -7.18 -6.35
N ARG A 21 -5.84 -6.38 -5.35
CA ARG A 21 -5.04 -5.16 -5.54
C ARG A 21 -3.59 -5.43 -5.20
N LEU A 22 -2.70 -5.20 -6.15
CA LEU A 22 -1.27 -5.24 -5.91
C LEU A 22 -0.77 -3.82 -5.64
N LEU A 23 -0.04 -3.66 -4.54
CA LEU A 23 0.68 -2.45 -4.17
C LEU A 23 2.10 -2.55 -4.71
N THR A 24 2.55 -1.57 -5.48
CA THR A 24 3.93 -1.46 -5.97
C THR A 24 4.61 -0.28 -5.30
N LEU A 25 5.57 -0.55 -4.43
CA LEU A 25 6.36 0.48 -3.75
C LEU A 25 7.37 1.09 -4.73
N LYS A 26 7.44 2.43 -4.79
CA LYS A 26 8.51 3.11 -5.50
C LYS A 26 9.80 3.04 -4.69
N LYS A 27 10.93 2.88 -5.39
CA LYS A 27 12.26 2.86 -4.78
C LYS A 27 12.59 4.20 -4.14
N GLY A 28 13.40 4.19 -3.09
CA GLY A 28 13.92 5.41 -2.50
C GLY A 28 14.50 5.21 -1.10
N ALA A 29 15.42 6.09 -0.74
CA ALA A 29 16.07 6.13 0.57
C ALA A 29 15.51 7.23 1.49
N ASP A 30 14.60 8.06 1.00
CA ASP A 30 14.05 9.20 1.73
C ASP A 30 12.95 8.80 2.72
N MET A 31 12.41 9.77 3.47
CA MET A 31 11.31 9.47 4.38
C MET A 31 9.96 9.28 3.67
N ARG A 32 9.82 9.58 2.38
CA ARG A 32 8.53 9.59 1.72
C ARG A 32 8.14 8.21 1.19
N LEU A 33 7.03 7.65 1.67
CA LEU A 33 6.48 6.41 1.12
C LEU A 33 5.58 6.70 -0.07
N GLU A 34 6.01 6.26 -1.26
CA GLU A 34 5.23 6.36 -2.48
C GLU A 34 4.94 4.98 -3.05
N ALA A 35 3.71 4.79 -3.53
CA ALA A 35 3.29 3.54 -4.15
C ALA A 35 2.28 3.76 -5.27
N GLU A 36 2.08 2.71 -6.04
CA GLU A 36 1.00 2.58 -7.00
C GLU A 36 0.12 1.39 -6.62
N ILE A 37 -1.19 1.50 -6.86
CA ILE A 37 -2.14 0.40 -6.70
C ILE A 37 -2.70 0.04 -8.06
N ARG A 38 -2.68 -1.24 -8.40
CA ARG A 38 -3.33 -1.77 -9.61
C ARG A 38 -4.18 -2.99 -9.29
N HIS A 39 -5.26 -3.15 -10.04
CA HIS A 39 -6.07 -4.37 -10.02
C HIS A 39 -5.38 -5.43 -10.89
N THR A 40 -5.30 -6.66 -10.39
CA THR A 40 -4.67 -7.80 -11.08
C THR A 40 -5.35 -9.11 -10.65
N THR A 41 -4.98 -10.22 -11.27
CA THR A 41 -5.29 -11.58 -10.80
C THR A 41 -4.02 -12.32 -10.36
N ILE A 42 -4.17 -13.44 -9.64
CA ILE A 42 -3.04 -14.31 -9.27
C ILE A 42 -2.24 -14.73 -10.51
N GLN A 43 -2.92 -15.10 -11.59
CA GLN A 43 -2.26 -15.55 -12.81
C GLN A 43 -1.48 -14.42 -13.50
N GLN A 44 -2.00 -13.19 -13.49
CA GLN A 44 -1.29 -12.03 -14.05
C GLN A 44 -0.09 -11.60 -13.20
N ALA A 45 -0.17 -11.81 -11.89
CA ALA A 45 0.86 -11.42 -10.93
C ALA A 45 1.86 -12.54 -10.62
N HIS A 46 1.79 -13.68 -11.31
CA HIS A 46 2.64 -14.85 -11.04
C HIS A 46 4.13 -14.45 -10.92
N ASP A 47 4.78 -14.86 -9.82
CA ASP A 47 6.18 -14.55 -9.47
C ASP A 47 6.56 -13.05 -9.42
N SER A 48 5.57 -12.14 -9.35
CA SER A 48 5.81 -10.68 -9.39
C SER A 48 5.33 -9.94 -8.14
N TYR A 49 5.02 -10.67 -7.07
CA TYR A 49 4.67 -10.10 -5.78
C TYR A 49 5.23 -10.91 -4.62
N GLU A 50 5.47 -10.22 -3.51
CA GLU A 50 5.71 -10.84 -2.21
C GLU A 50 4.46 -10.67 -1.35
N ALA A 51 4.05 -11.73 -0.65
CA ALA A 51 2.97 -11.67 0.32
C ALA A 51 3.55 -11.48 1.73
N VAL A 52 3.17 -10.40 2.39
CA VAL A 52 3.71 -10.06 3.71
C VAL A 52 2.61 -10.05 4.76
N SER A 53 2.85 -10.77 5.85
CA SER A 53 1.97 -10.79 7.02
C SER A 53 2.56 -9.90 8.11
N TYR A 54 1.77 -8.96 8.60
CA TYR A 54 2.16 -8.08 9.70
C TYR A 54 1.01 -7.91 10.70
N THR A 55 1.35 -7.55 11.93
CA THR A 55 0.35 -7.22 12.95
C THR A 55 -0.09 -5.76 12.81
N TRP A 56 -1.39 -5.50 12.90
CA TRP A 56 -1.96 -4.15 12.73
C TRP A 56 -1.35 -3.10 13.68
N GLY A 57 -0.96 -3.52 14.89
CA GLY A 57 -0.32 -2.68 15.88
C GLY A 57 -1.25 -1.60 16.44
N ASN A 58 -0.68 -0.43 16.73
CA ASN A 58 -1.43 0.73 17.16
C ASN A 58 -2.30 1.28 16.02
N ALA A 59 -3.62 1.39 16.24
CA ALA A 59 -4.58 1.88 15.26
C ALA A 59 -4.45 3.39 14.98
N LYS A 60 -3.68 4.14 15.78
CA LYS A 60 -3.41 5.55 15.48
C LYS A 60 -2.53 5.63 14.23
N ALA A 61 -3.00 6.35 13.21
CA ALA A 61 -2.18 6.71 12.07
C ALA A 61 -0.98 7.54 12.53
N GLN A 62 0.21 7.18 12.05
CA GLN A 62 1.48 7.82 12.43
C GLN A 62 2.34 8.20 11.22
N ASP A 63 1.96 7.79 10.01
CA ASP A 63 2.70 8.09 8.78
C ASP A 63 1.73 8.23 7.59
N VAL A 64 2.26 8.65 6.44
CA VAL A 64 1.50 8.90 5.21
C VAL A 64 2.06 8.06 4.06
N LEU A 65 1.16 7.34 3.38
CA LEU A 65 1.43 6.68 2.11
C LEU A 65 0.85 7.51 0.97
N HIS A 66 1.68 7.86 0.00
CA HIS A 66 1.26 8.56 -1.21
C HIS A 66 0.92 7.54 -2.31
N ILE A 67 -0.28 7.64 -2.87
CA ILE A 67 -0.76 6.79 -3.97
C ILE A 67 -1.24 7.69 -5.11
N GLY A 68 -0.35 7.94 -6.07
CA GLY A 68 -0.56 9.01 -7.05
C GLY A 68 -0.72 10.36 -6.32
N ASP A 69 -1.84 11.04 -6.57
CA ASP A 69 -2.17 12.32 -5.92
C ASP A 69 -2.86 12.16 -4.55
N LEU A 70 -3.16 10.92 -4.12
CA LEU A 70 -3.83 10.65 -2.85
C LEU A 70 -2.83 10.51 -1.70
N GLN A 71 -3.22 11.00 -0.53
CA GLN A 71 -2.49 10.83 0.73
C GLN A 71 -3.31 10.00 1.70
N LEU A 72 -2.78 8.84 2.09
CA LEU A 72 -3.43 7.90 2.99
C LEU A 72 -2.70 7.84 4.33
N GLY A 73 -3.44 8.03 5.41
CA GLY A 73 -2.92 7.78 6.75
C GLY A 73 -2.71 6.29 6.96
N ILE A 74 -1.50 5.89 7.35
CA ILE A 74 -1.17 4.50 7.65
C ILE A 74 -0.71 4.34 9.11
N THR A 75 -0.89 3.14 9.64
CA THR A 75 -0.42 2.80 10.99
C THR A 75 1.10 2.64 11.01
N CYS A 76 1.68 2.77 12.21
CA CYS A 76 3.12 2.64 12.42
C CYS A 76 3.67 1.32 11.88
N ASN A 77 2.99 0.21 12.17
CA ASN A 77 3.44 -1.12 11.75
C ASN A 77 3.43 -1.28 10.23
N LEU A 78 2.41 -0.75 9.55
CA LEU A 78 2.39 -0.77 8.09
C LEU A 78 3.53 0.08 7.53
N SER A 79 3.79 1.28 8.07
CA SER A 79 4.92 2.11 7.62
C SER A 79 6.26 1.37 7.73
N LEU A 80 6.53 0.75 8.87
CA LEU A 80 7.77 0.00 9.08
C LEU A 80 7.93 -1.14 8.07
N VAL A 81 6.88 -1.91 7.84
CA VAL A 81 6.87 -3.01 6.86
C VAL A 81 7.10 -2.50 5.45
N LEU A 82 6.42 -1.43 5.03
CA LEU A 82 6.60 -0.87 3.69
C LEU A 82 8.03 -0.33 3.50
N ARG A 83 8.66 0.25 4.53
CA ARG A 83 10.05 0.72 4.45
C ARG A 83 11.05 -0.42 4.33
N ASP A 84 10.82 -1.53 5.04
CA ASP A 84 11.69 -2.70 4.99
C ASP A 84 11.62 -3.41 3.62
N LEU A 85 10.44 -3.46 3.01
CA LEU A 85 10.21 -4.00 1.67
C LEU A 85 10.62 -3.04 0.55
N ARG A 86 10.83 -1.75 0.86
CA ARG A 86 11.17 -0.74 -0.14
C ARG A 86 12.62 -0.93 -0.57
N LEU A 87 12.80 -1.20 -1.86
CA LEU A 87 14.12 -1.24 -2.46
C LEU A 87 14.80 0.14 -2.36
N PRO A 88 16.12 0.18 -2.12
CA PRO A 88 16.89 1.42 -2.07
C PRO A 88 16.80 2.21 -3.38
#